data_AF-A0A7X5VM29-F1
#
_entry.id   AF-A0A7X5VM29-F1
#
_cell.length_a   1.000
_cell.length_b   1.000
_cell.length_c   1.000
_cell.angle_alpha   90.00
_cell.angle_beta   90.00
_cell.angle_gamma   90.00
#
_symmetry.space_group_name_H-M   'P 1'
#
loop_
_entity.id
_entity.type
_entity.pdbx_description
1 polymer ?
#
loop_
_entity_poly.entity_id
_entity_poly.type
_entity_poly.pdbx_seq_one_letter_code
_entity_poly.pdbx_strand_id
1 'polypeptide(L)'
;MSSQRTPQERERLIEEHVDAIRRLESEGREEDTGGWPPQGFYLLWHLVVGITLGGLAALVSLGFNVVGAPLFGQPSMQLIRVYLTFPMGERALTAEEGLALSVGAGLYLITGAILGIGFHLVLRTFRPDGPTKMFLVATALGLGLWIVNFYLILSWLQPVLLGGRWIVDEIPFWVAALTHLAFAWTIWVGEYWGRFEPAGGRR
;
A
#
# COMPACT_ATOMS: atom_id res chain seq x y z
N MET A 1 -23.52 31.82 36.71
CA MET A 1 -23.50 33.13 36.03
C MET A 1 -22.21 33.24 35.25
N SER A 2 -22.26 33.12 33.92
CA SER A 2 -21.08 33.31 33.06
C SER A 2 -20.84 34.81 32.94
N SER A 3 -19.80 35.33 33.59
CA SER A 3 -19.38 36.72 33.44
C SER A 3 -18.91 36.90 31.99
N GLN A 4 -19.72 37.58 31.18
CA GLN A 4 -19.35 37.88 29.81
C GLN A 4 -18.20 38.88 29.84
N ARG A 5 -16.98 38.42 29.49
CA ARG A 5 -15.80 39.28 29.34
C ARG A 5 -16.11 40.43 28.37
N THR A 6 -15.77 41.63 28.78
CA THR A 6 -15.98 42.85 28.00
C THR A 6 -15.15 42.80 26.71
N PRO A 7 -15.54 43.52 25.64
CA PRO A 7 -14.77 43.55 24.39
C PRO A 7 -13.30 43.92 24.59
N GLN A 8 -13.03 44.90 25.47
CA GLN A 8 -11.67 45.34 25.81
C GLN A 8 -10.86 44.27 26.54
N GLU A 9 -11.50 43.48 27.41
CA GLU A 9 -10.83 42.37 28.10
C GLU A 9 -10.45 41.24 27.13
N ARG A 10 -11.27 41.02 26.09
CA ARG A 10 -10.95 40.04 25.03
C ARG A 10 -9.78 40.50 24.18
N GLU A 11 -9.73 41.78 23.81
CA GLU A 11 -8.67 42.36 22.99
C GLU A 11 -7.32 42.29 23.72
N ARG A 12 -7.29 42.68 25.00
CA ARG A 12 -6.11 42.54 25.85
C ARG A 12 -5.62 41.09 25.96
N LEU A 13 -6.55 40.15 26.13
CA LEU A 13 -6.19 38.73 26.18
C LEU A 13 -5.67 38.23 24.84
N ILE A 14 -6.23 38.67 23.72
CA ILE A 14 -5.72 38.29 22.39
C ILE A 14 -4.29 38.78 22.21
N GLU A 15 -4.00 40.02 22.55
CA GLU A 15 -2.64 40.58 22.48
C GLU A 15 -1.67 39.78 23.35
N GLU A 16 -2.05 39.48 24.60
CA GLU A 16 -1.25 38.68 25.52
C GLU A 16 -0.95 37.27 24.97
N HIS A 17 -1.96 36.61 24.37
CA HIS A 17 -1.76 35.29 23.77
C HIS A 17 -0.91 35.35 22.50
N VAL A 18 -1.07 36.39 21.67
CA VAL A 18 -0.25 36.59 20.47
C VAL A 18 1.21 36.80 20.84
N ASP A 19 1.49 37.60 21.86
CA ASP A 19 2.84 37.84 22.34
C ASP A 19 3.45 36.59 23.01
N ALA A 20 2.64 35.84 23.76
CA ALA A 20 3.06 34.55 24.31
C ALA A 20 3.39 33.54 23.20
N ILE A 21 2.58 33.46 22.13
CA ILE A 21 2.84 32.61 20.96
C ILE A 21 4.14 33.05 20.27
N ARG A 22 4.32 34.34 19.99
CA ARG A 22 5.55 34.85 19.36
C ARG A 22 6.80 34.53 20.17
N ARG A 23 6.70 34.64 21.49
CA ARG A 23 7.79 34.29 22.40
C ARG A 23 8.12 32.79 22.32
N LEU A 24 7.11 31.93 22.38
CA LEU A 24 7.28 30.49 22.22
C LEU A 24 7.83 30.10 20.84
N GLU A 25 7.41 30.80 19.77
CA GLU A 25 7.95 30.62 18.42
C GLU A 25 9.41 31.06 18.30
N SER A 26 9.82 32.11 19.03
CA SER A 26 11.22 32.54 19.10
C SER A 26 12.09 31.59 19.93
N GLU A 27 11.60 31.14 21.09
CA GLU A 27 12.30 30.18 21.96
C GLU A 27 12.43 28.80 21.28
N GLY A 28 11.37 28.33 20.61
CA GLY A 28 11.37 27.08 19.84
C GLY A 28 12.17 27.13 18.53
N ARG A 29 12.57 28.31 18.05
CA ARG A 29 13.52 28.46 16.93
C ARG A 29 14.97 28.30 17.35
N GLU A 30 15.29 28.57 18.62
CA GLU A 30 16.66 28.44 19.17
C GLU A 30 16.97 27.01 19.60
N GLU A 31 15.96 26.22 19.98
CA GLU A 31 16.11 24.77 20.14
C GLU A 31 16.11 24.08 18.76
N ASP A 32 17.29 23.96 18.15
CA ASP A 32 17.52 23.15 16.96
C ASP A 32 17.32 21.66 17.29
N THR A 33 16.05 21.27 17.34
CA THR A 33 15.60 19.89 17.57
C THR A 33 15.78 19.00 16.33
N GLY A 34 16.59 19.43 15.36
CA GLY A 34 16.69 18.80 14.06
C GLY A 34 15.36 19.00 13.32
N GLY A 35 15.20 20.16 12.70
CA GLY A 35 13.94 20.66 12.15
C GLY A 35 13.06 19.59 11.47
N TRP A 36 11.77 19.58 11.82
CA TRP A 36 10.76 18.79 11.13
C TRP A 36 10.36 19.47 9.80
N PRO A 37 10.21 18.72 8.70
CA PRO A 37 10.43 17.28 8.59
C PRO A 37 11.92 16.90 8.55
N PRO A 38 12.29 15.71 9.04
CA PRO A 38 13.68 15.26 9.07
C PRO A 38 14.34 15.43 7.70
N GLN A 39 15.49 16.12 7.68
CA GLN A 39 16.27 16.34 6.48
C GLN A 39 17.04 15.05 6.12
N GLY A 40 16.35 14.07 5.52
CA GLY A 40 16.99 12.81 5.14
C GLY A 40 16.02 11.68 4.80
N PHE A 41 16.57 10.49 4.53
CA PHE A 41 15.78 9.30 4.26
C PHE A 41 15.20 8.73 5.56
N TYR A 42 13.90 8.93 5.79
CA TYR A 42 13.22 8.43 6.98
C TYR A 42 12.61 7.05 6.72
N LEU A 43 13.38 5.99 6.96
CA LEU A 43 12.99 4.61 6.64
C LEU A 43 11.64 4.22 7.26
N LEU A 44 11.40 4.57 8.53
CA LEU A 44 10.16 4.20 9.21
C LEU A 44 8.92 4.78 8.50
N TRP A 45 8.99 6.01 8.03
CA TRP A 45 7.92 6.61 7.23
C TRP A 45 7.67 5.84 5.94
N HIS A 46 8.74 5.50 5.22
CA HIS A 46 8.63 4.70 3.99
C HIS A 46 8.06 3.30 4.23
N LEU A 47 8.39 2.68 5.37
CA LEU A 47 7.81 1.40 5.78
C LEU A 47 6.31 1.53 6.04
N VAL A 48 5.89 2.52 6.82
CA VAL A 48 4.46 2.73 7.14
C VAL A 48 3.66 3.02 5.87
N VAL A 49 4.12 3.96 5.04
CA VAL A 49 3.45 4.29 3.78
C VAL A 49 3.40 3.07 2.86
N GLY A 50 4.50 2.34 2.73
CA GLY A 50 4.56 1.13 1.93
C GLY A 50 3.60 0.03 2.40
N ILE A 51 3.51 -0.22 3.70
CA ILE A 51 2.57 -1.16 4.30
C ILE A 51 1.13 -0.72 4.02
N THR A 52 0.80 0.54 4.26
CA THR A 52 -0.55 1.07 4.05
C THR A 52 -0.98 0.98 2.59
N LEU A 53 -0.14 1.44 1.66
CA LEU A 53 -0.42 1.38 0.23
C LEU A 53 -0.48 -0.07 -0.27
N GLY A 54 0.43 -0.93 0.20
CA GLY A 54 0.44 -2.35 -0.14
C GLY A 54 -0.81 -3.09 0.34
N GLY A 55 -1.25 -2.83 1.57
CA GLY A 55 -2.49 -3.41 2.12
C GLY A 55 -3.72 -2.98 1.31
N LEU A 56 -3.82 -1.68 0.97
CA LEU A 56 -4.90 -1.18 0.13
C LEU A 56 -4.86 -1.78 -1.29
N ALA A 57 -3.67 -1.86 -1.89
CA ALA A 57 -3.48 -2.48 -3.19
C ALA A 57 -3.85 -3.97 -3.20
N ALA A 58 -3.55 -4.69 -2.11
CA ALA A 58 -3.99 -6.08 -1.94
C ALA A 58 -5.51 -6.19 -1.83
N LEU A 59 -6.19 -5.29 -1.12
CA LEU A 59 -7.67 -5.26 -1.08
C LEU A 59 -8.26 -5.05 -2.48
N VAL A 60 -7.75 -4.08 -3.23
CA VAL A 60 -8.22 -3.79 -4.60
C VAL A 60 -7.97 -4.99 -5.51
N SER A 61 -6.78 -5.57 -5.44
CA SER A 61 -6.39 -6.75 -6.22
C SER A 61 -7.23 -7.99 -5.89
N LEU A 62 -7.52 -8.21 -4.61
CA LEU A 62 -8.41 -9.28 -4.17
C LEU A 62 -9.85 -9.04 -4.65
N GLY A 63 -10.35 -7.81 -4.52
CA GLY A 63 -11.67 -7.41 -5.00
C GLY A 63 -11.81 -7.58 -6.51
N PHE A 64 -10.79 -7.19 -7.28
CA PHE A 64 -10.71 -7.41 -8.72
C PHE A 64 -10.87 -8.90 -9.08
N ASN A 65 -10.26 -9.80 -8.31
CA ASN A 65 -10.37 -11.23 -8.53
C ASN A 65 -11.75 -11.79 -8.16
N VAL A 66 -12.28 -11.42 -6.99
CA VAL A 66 -13.58 -11.89 -6.51
C VAL A 66 -14.71 -11.43 -7.43
N VAL A 67 -14.66 -10.17 -7.88
CA VAL A 67 -15.66 -9.56 -8.77
C VAL A 67 -15.43 -9.95 -10.24
N GLY A 68 -14.18 -10.13 -10.64
CA GLY A 68 -13.81 -10.50 -12.02
C GLY A 68 -14.11 -11.96 -12.35
N ALA A 69 -13.97 -12.88 -11.40
CA ALA A 69 -14.14 -14.31 -11.64
C ALA A 69 -15.49 -14.70 -12.29
N PRO A 70 -16.66 -14.17 -11.85
CA PRO A 70 -17.94 -14.45 -12.50
C PRO A 70 -18.01 -14.02 -13.97
N LEU A 71 -17.30 -12.94 -14.36
CA LEU A 71 -17.27 -12.46 -15.75
C LEU A 71 -16.60 -13.46 -16.69
N PHE A 72 -15.80 -14.38 -16.16
CA PHE A 72 -15.11 -15.44 -16.89
C PHE A 72 -15.66 -16.83 -16.57
N GLY A 73 -16.84 -16.91 -15.93
CA GLY A 73 -17.48 -18.18 -15.58
C GLY A 73 -16.76 -18.98 -14.48
N GLN A 74 -15.87 -18.35 -13.72
CA GLN A 74 -15.11 -18.99 -12.65
C GLN A 74 -15.74 -18.72 -11.28
N PRO A 75 -15.76 -19.69 -10.35
CA PRO A 75 -16.15 -19.44 -8.96
C PRO A 75 -15.26 -18.40 -8.29
N SER A 76 -15.86 -17.36 -7.68
CA SER A 76 -15.13 -16.26 -7.03
C SER A 76 -14.14 -16.72 -5.94
N MET A 77 -14.42 -17.84 -5.28
CA MET A 77 -13.56 -18.41 -4.24
C MET A 77 -12.44 -19.31 -4.76
N GLN A 78 -12.48 -19.73 -6.03
CA GLN A 78 -11.48 -20.66 -6.56
C GLN A 78 -10.08 -20.06 -6.49
N LEU A 79 -9.91 -18.79 -6.87
CA LEU A 79 -8.61 -18.16 -6.86
C LEU A 79 -8.02 -18.05 -5.44
N ILE A 80 -8.85 -17.75 -4.45
CA ILE A 80 -8.45 -17.69 -3.05
C ILE A 80 -8.05 -19.07 -2.53
N ARG A 81 -8.83 -20.11 -2.85
CA ARG A 81 -8.51 -21.51 -2.50
C ARG A 81 -7.23 -21.98 -3.16
N VAL A 82 -7.03 -21.66 -4.44
CA VAL A 82 -5.81 -21.98 -5.16
C VAL A 82 -4.62 -21.24 -4.54
N TYR A 83 -4.76 -19.97 -4.16
CA TYR A 83 -3.69 -19.25 -3.45
C TYR A 83 -3.36 -19.89 -2.09
N LEU A 84 -4.37 -20.35 -1.35
CA LEU A 84 -4.19 -21.07 -0.08
C LEU A 84 -3.51 -22.43 -0.22
N THR A 85 -3.37 -22.97 -1.43
CA THR A 85 -2.55 -24.17 -1.61
C THR A 85 -1.09 -23.94 -1.26
N PHE A 86 -0.60 -22.70 -1.16
CA PHE A 86 0.78 -22.41 -0.73
C PHE A 86 1.05 -22.73 0.75
N PRO A 87 0.22 -22.30 1.73
CA PRO A 87 0.39 -22.72 3.12
C PRO A 87 -0.24 -24.10 3.44
N MET A 88 -1.27 -24.54 2.69
CA MET A 88 -2.10 -25.69 3.09
C MET A 88 -2.08 -26.87 2.11
N GLY A 89 -1.37 -26.76 0.98
CA GLY A 89 -1.35 -27.77 -0.07
C GLY A 89 -2.74 -28.04 -0.67
N GLU A 90 -2.96 -29.26 -1.16
CA GLU A 90 -4.20 -29.67 -1.84
C GLU A 90 -5.47 -29.48 -0.99
N ARG A 91 -5.35 -29.59 0.35
CA ARG A 91 -6.48 -29.44 1.29
C ARG A 91 -7.17 -28.08 1.19
N ALA A 92 -6.48 -27.06 0.66
CA ALA A 92 -7.06 -25.75 0.42
C ALA A 92 -8.19 -25.76 -0.63
N LEU A 93 -8.13 -26.67 -1.60
CA LEU A 93 -9.10 -26.73 -2.70
C LEU A 93 -10.50 -27.14 -2.22
N THR A 94 -10.57 -27.89 -1.13
CA THR A 94 -11.81 -28.33 -0.48
C THR A 94 -12.08 -27.59 0.82
N ALA A 95 -11.36 -26.51 1.11
CA ALA A 95 -11.54 -25.75 2.35
C ALA A 95 -12.94 -25.10 2.40
N GLU A 96 -13.53 -25.12 3.60
CA GLU A 96 -14.76 -24.39 3.89
C GLU A 96 -14.62 -22.91 3.51
N GLU A 97 -15.67 -22.32 2.96
CA GLU A 97 -15.66 -20.96 2.42
C GLU A 97 -15.22 -19.90 3.44
N GLY A 98 -15.71 -19.99 4.69
CA GLY A 98 -15.34 -19.04 5.75
C GLY A 98 -13.85 -19.08 6.11
N LEU A 99 -13.27 -20.27 6.17
CA LEU A 99 -11.83 -20.46 6.39
C LEU A 99 -11.04 -19.96 5.18
N ALA A 100 -11.45 -20.36 3.98
CA ALA A 100 -10.78 -19.96 2.76
C ALA A 100 -10.74 -18.44 2.61
N LEU A 101 -11.86 -17.77 2.89
CA LEU A 101 -11.95 -16.31 2.83
C LEU A 101 -11.09 -15.64 3.91
N SER A 102 -11.23 -16.04 5.17
CA SER A 102 -10.54 -15.36 6.29
C SER A 102 -9.02 -15.54 6.23
N VAL A 103 -8.54 -16.78 6.08
CA VAL A 103 -7.10 -17.09 6.01
C VAL A 103 -6.53 -16.60 4.69
N GLY A 104 -7.25 -16.81 3.59
CA GLY A 104 -6.81 -16.38 2.26
C GLY A 104 -6.69 -14.87 2.16
N ALA A 105 -7.71 -14.13 2.58
CA ALA A 105 -7.68 -12.67 2.60
C ALA A 105 -6.58 -12.14 3.54
N GLY A 106 -6.44 -12.71 4.74
CA GLY A 106 -5.38 -12.32 5.68
C GLY A 106 -3.98 -12.49 5.08
N LEU A 107 -3.70 -13.66 4.49
CA LEU A 107 -2.43 -13.93 3.81
C LEU A 107 -2.19 -12.97 2.64
N TYR A 108 -3.24 -12.69 1.86
CA TYR A 108 -3.19 -11.77 0.73
C TYR A 108 -2.83 -10.35 1.17
N LEU A 109 -3.43 -9.86 2.27
CA LEU A 109 -3.17 -8.54 2.83
C LEU A 109 -1.77 -8.42 3.41
N ILE A 110 -1.32 -9.41 4.17
CA ILE A 110 0.03 -9.42 4.75
C ILE A 110 1.07 -9.41 3.63
N THR A 111 0.91 -10.28 2.64
CA THR A 111 1.83 -10.36 1.49
C THR A 111 1.83 -9.05 0.70
N GLY A 112 0.65 -8.48 0.45
CA GLY A 112 0.50 -7.19 -0.21
C GLY A 112 1.16 -6.03 0.54
N ALA A 113 0.99 -5.97 1.86
CA ALA A 113 1.64 -4.95 2.70
C ALA A 113 3.17 -5.03 2.62
N ILE A 114 3.73 -6.23 2.68
CA ILE A 114 5.18 -6.45 2.57
C ILE A 114 5.69 -6.04 1.18
N LEU A 115 5.00 -6.49 0.11
CA LEU A 115 5.35 -6.11 -1.26
C LEU A 115 5.19 -4.60 -1.51
N GLY A 116 4.22 -3.97 -0.85
CA GLY A 116 3.97 -2.53 -0.91
C GLY A 116 5.16 -1.71 -0.43
N ILE A 117 5.88 -2.17 0.61
CA ILE A 117 7.15 -1.56 1.03
C ILE A 117 8.15 -1.53 -0.13
N GLY A 118 8.35 -2.68 -0.78
CA GLY A 118 9.30 -2.79 -1.90
C GLY A 118 8.91 -1.88 -3.06
N PHE A 119 7.64 -1.90 -3.47
CA PHE A 119 7.12 -1.03 -4.54
C PHE A 119 7.29 0.45 -4.21
N HIS A 120 6.90 0.85 -2.99
CA HIS A 120 7.02 2.22 -2.52
C HIS A 120 8.48 2.71 -2.58
N LEU A 121 9.40 1.91 -2.02
CA LEU A 121 10.83 2.24 -2.01
C LEU A 121 11.38 2.37 -3.44
N VAL A 122 11.08 1.41 -4.31
CA VAL A 122 11.56 1.43 -5.69
C VAL A 122 11.06 2.66 -6.45
N LEU A 123 9.77 2.99 -6.36
CA LEU A 123 9.21 4.18 -7.00
C LEU A 123 9.82 5.48 -6.46
N ARG A 124 10.11 5.54 -5.15
CA ARG A 124 10.76 6.68 -4.51
C ARG A 124 12.25 6.80 -4.82
N THR A 125 12.93 5.69 -5.10
CA THR A 125 14.33 5.69 -5.52
C THR A 125 14.46 6.13 -6.97
N PHE A 126 13.63 5.62 -7.89
CA PHE A 126 13.69 5.98 -9.30
C PHE A 126 13.17 7.38 -9.61
N ARG A 127 12.29 7.94 -8.76
CA ARG A 127 11.70 9.29 -8.90
C ARG A 127 11.30 9.63 -10.34
N PRO A 128 10.49 8.81 -11.03
CA PRO A 128 10.10 9.10 -12.39
C PRO A 128 9.35 10.44 -12.48
N ASP A 129 9.80 11.29 -13.41
CA ASP A 129 9.19 12.60 -13.65
C ASP A 129 7.82 12.46 -14.31
N GLY A 130 6.78 12.92 -13.62
CA GLY A 130 5.42 12.97 -14.13
C GLY A 130 4.63 11.66 -14.02
N PRO A 131 3.29 11.73 -14.15
CA PRO A 131 2.39 10.60 -13.90
C PRO A 131 2.57 9.46 -14.90
N THR A 132 2.83 9.77 -16.18
CA THR A 132 2.99 8.77 -17.25
C THR A 132 4.22 7.90 -17.05
N LYS A 133 5.38 8.48 -16.75
CA LYS A 133 6.58 7.69 -16.46
C LYS A 133 6.38 6.82 -15.22
N MET A 134 5.72 7.37 -14.19
CA MET A 134 5.42 6.61 -12.97
C MET A 134 4.47 5.42 -13.24
N PHE A 135 3.48 5.61 -14.11
CA PHE A 135 2.57 4.53 -14.54
C PHE A 135 3.32 3.42 -15.29
N LEU A 136 4.24 3.79 -16.20
CA LEU A 136 5.06 2.83 -16.93
C LEU A 136 5.98 2.04 -15.99
N VAL A 137 6.63 2.71 -15.04
CA VAL A 137 7.46 2.04 -14.03
C VAL A 137 6.61 1.11 -13.16
N ALA A 138 5.46 1.56 -12.67
CA ALA A 138 4.57 0.71 -11.89
C ALA A 138 4.08 -0.51 -12.67
N THR A 139 3.73 -0.33 -13.96
CA THR A 139 3.35 -1.43 -14.85
C THR A 139 4.49 -2.43 -15.02
N ALA A 140 5.71 -1.94 -15.27
CA ALA A 140 6.89 -2.79 -15.39
C ALA A 140 7.19 -3.55 -14.09
N LEU A 141 7.04 -2.90 -12.92
CA LEU A 141 7.21 -3.55 -11.62
C LEU A 141 6.13 -4.59 -11.35
N GLY A 142 4.86 -4.31 -11.68
CA GLY A 142 3.75 -5.25 -11.54
C GLY A 142 3.95 -6.50 -12.39
N LEU A 143 4.31 -6.32 -13.67
CA LEU A 143 4.63 -7.43 -14.57
C LEU A 143 5.90 -8.17 -14.15
N GLY A 144 6.92 -7.46 -13.69
CA GLY A 144 8.15 -8.05 -13.16
C GLY A 144 7.88 -8.91 -11.94
N LEU A 145 7.10 -8.40 -10.98
CA LEU A 145 6.65 -9.14 -9.80
C LEU A 145 5.86 -10.39 -10.23
N TRP A 146 4.92 -10.25 -11.17
CA TRP A 146 4.19 -11.40 -11.71
C TRP A 146 5.12 -12.45 -12.32
N ILE A 147 6.06 -12.06 -13.17
CA ILE A 147 6.99 -12.98 -13.82
C ILE A 147 7.82 -13.72 -12.78
N VAL A 148 8.41 -12.98 -11.83
CA VAL A 148 9.24 -13.55 -10.76
C VAL A 148 8.40 -14.48 -9.90
N ASN A 149 7.23 -14.06 -9.44
CA ASN A 149 6.40 -14.85 -8.55
C ASN A 149 5.87 -16.11 -9.26
N PHE A 150 5.28 -15.96 -10.45
CA PHE A 150 4.63 -17.05 -11.17
C PHE A 150 5.63 -18.06 -11.74
N TYR A 151 6.70 -17.58 -12.39
CA TYR A 151 7.65 -18.45 -13.11
C TYR A 151 8.94 -18.74 -12.35
N LEU A 152 9.39 -17.87 -11.44
CA LEU A 152 10.66 -18.07 -10.72
C LEU A 152 10.50 -18.48 -9.26
N ILE A 153 9.30 -18.41 -8.69
CA ILE A 153 9.04 -18.86 -7.31
C ILE A 153 8.06 -20.02 -7.36
N LEU A 154 6.82 -19.78 -7.77
CA LEU A 154 5.73 -20.74 -7.63
C LEU A 154 5.87 -21.97 -8.54
N SER A 155 6.54 -21.85 -9.68
CA SER A 155 6.72 -22.94 -10.65
C SER A 155 7.50 -24.14 -10.11
N TRP A 156 8.40 -23.94 -9.16
CA TRP A 156 9.22 -25.00 -8.57
C TRP A 156 9.14 -25.05 -7.05
N LEU A 157 8.97 -23.90 -6.37
CA LEU A 157 8.94 -23.87 -4.90
C LEU A 157 7.71 -24.60 -4.34
N GLN A 158 6.53 -24.37 -4.95
CA GLN A 158 5.31 -25.02 -4.49
C GLN A 158 5.38 -26.56 -4.66
N PRO A 159 5.81 -27.10 -5.82
CA PRO A 159 6.05 -28.54 -5.96
C PRO A 159 7.08 -29.10 -4.96
N VAL A 160 8.18 -28.39 -4.73
CA VAL A 160 9.24 -28.85 -3.82
C VAL A 160 8.75 -28.92 -2.37
N LEU A 161 7.95 -27.94 -1.94
CA LEU A 161 7.46 -27.88 -0.56
C LEU A 161 6.23 -28.75 -0.32
N LEU A 162 5.36 -28.91 -1.31
CA LEU A 162 4.00 -29.43 -1.10
C LEU A 162 3.59 -30.54 -2.07
N GLY A 163 4.42 -30.85 -3.08
CA GLY A 163 4.21 -31.94 -4.02
C GLY A 163 3.29 -31.63 -5.21
N GLY A 164 2.69 -30.43 -5.28
CA GLY A 164 1.80 -30.04 -6.38
C GLY A 164 2.10 -28.64 -6.94
N ARG A 165 1.53 -28.35 -8.10
CA ARG A 165 1.75 -27.09 -8.85
C ARG A 165 0.46 -26.34 -9.15
N TRP A 166 -0.49 -26.42 -8.22
CA TRP A 166 -1.86 -25.96 -8.36
C TRP A 166 -1.97 -24.48 -8.77
N ILE A 167 -1.11 -23.59 -8.27
CA ILE A 167 -1.22 -22.16 -8.63
C ILE A 167 -0.94 -21.93 -10.11
N VAL A 168 0.08 -22.59 -10.65
CA VAL A 168 0.48 -22.42 -12.06
C VAL A 168 -0.50 -23.12 -13.01
N ASP A 169 -1.06 -24.25 -12.55
CA ASP A 169 -1.94 -25.08 -13.39
C ASP A 169 -3.39 -24.58 -13.40
N GLU A 170 -3.89 -24.05 -12.27
CA GLU A 170 -5.29 -23.63 -12.13
C GLU A 170 -5.53 -22.15 -12.44
N ILE A 171 -4.54 -21.27 -12.22
CA ILE A 171 -4.69 -19.84 -12.49
C ILE A 171 -4.16 -19.53 -13.89
N PRO A 172 -5.01 -19.07 -14.83
CA PRO A 172 -4.54 -18.63 -16.12
C PRO A 172 -3.50 -17.52 -15.95
N PHE A 173 -2.37 -17.64 -16.63
CA PHE A 173 -1.24 -16.72 -16.46
C PHE A 173 -1.62 -15.25 -16.64
N TRP A 174 -2.59 -14.96 -17.53
CA TRP A 174 -3.07 -13.60 -17.79
C TRP A 174 -3.91 -13.05 -16.63
N VAL A 175 -4.68 -13.89 -15.92
CA VAL A 175 -5.42 -13.49 -14.71
C VAL A 175 -4.44 -13.11 -13.60
N ALA A 176 -3.39 -13.93 -13.43
CA ALA A 176 -2.31 -13.61 -12.52
C ALA A 176 -1.63 -12.29 -12.90
N ALA A 177 -1.33 -12.06 -14.18
CA ALA A 177 -0.75 -10.79 -14.63
C ALA A 177 -1.65 -9.58 -14.32
N LEU A 178 -2.95 -9.66 -14.63
CA LEU A 178 -3.92 -8.59 -14.36
C LEU A 178 -4.03 -8.27 -12.87
N THR A 179 -3.98 -9.30 -12.02
CA THR A 179 -3.98 -9.16 -10.56
C THR A 179 -2.78 -8.34 -10.08
N HIS A 180 -1.58 -8.66 -10.56
CA HIS A 180 -0.37 -7.91 -10.20
C HIS A 180 -0.36 -6.50 -10.78
N LEU A 181 -0.97 -6.29 -11.96
CA LEU A 181 -1.17 -4.96 -12.52
C LEU A 181 -2.13 -4.13 -11.67
N ALA A 182 -3.28 -4.68 -11.25
CA ALA A 182 -4.23 -4.01 -10.38
C ALA A 182 -3.58 -3.57 -9.05
N PHE A 183 -2.76 -4.45 -8.46
CA PHE A 183 -1.95 -4.13 -7.30
C PHE A 183 -1.00 -2.95 -7.58
N ALA A 184 -0.18 -3.05 -8.62
CA ALA A 184 0.83 -2.05 -8.95
C ALA A 184 0.22 -0.68 -9.31
N TRP A 185 -0.88 -0.67 -10.05
CA TRP A 185 -1.60 0.54 -10.41
C TRP A 185 -2.27 1.21 -9.21
N THR A 186 -2.74 0.43 -8.24
CA THR A 186 -3.27 0.99 -6.98
C THR A 186 -2.18 1.72 -6.21
N ILE A 187 -0.98 1.15 -6.11
CA ILE A 187 0.17 1.83 -5.48
C ILE A 187 0.54 3.09 -6.27
N TRP A 188 0.56 3.03 -7.61
CA TRP A 188 0.83 4.19 -8.45
C TRP A 188 -0.15 5.34 -8.20
N VAL A 189 -1.46 5.05 -8.15
CA VAL A 189 -2.48 6.05 -7.83
C VAL A 189 -2.25 6.61 -6.41
N GLY A 190 -1.99 5.74 -5.44
CA GLY A 190 -1.70 6.14 -4.06
C GLY A 190 -0.47 7.04 -3.94
N GLU A 191 0.63 6.70 -4.63
CA GLU A 191 1.83 7.55 -4.70
C GLU A 191 1.56 8.88 -5.35
N TYR A 192 0.73 8.91 -6.40
CA TYR A 192 0.41 10.14 -7.11
C TYR A 192 -0.40 11.08 -6.22
N TRP A 193 -1.44 10.57 -5.55
CA TRP A 193 -2.29 11.35 -4.65
C TRP A 193 -1.59 11.70 -3.32
N GLY A 194 -0.65 10.88 -2.86
CA GLY A 194 0.11 11.12 -1.64
C GLY A 194 1.24 12.15 -1.77
N ARG A 195 1.45 12.76 -2.95
CA ARG A 195 2.44 13.82 -3.12
C ARG A 195 1.93 15.11 -2.48
N PHE A 196 2.51 15.46 -1.35
CA PHE A 196 2.34 16.79 -0.78
C PHE A 196 3.21 17.79 -1.56
N GLU A 197 2.58 18.65 -2.35
CA GLU A 197 3.21 19.85 -2.90
C GLU A 197 2.92 21.01 -1.94
N PRO A 198 3.92 21.57 -1.22
CA PRO A 198 3.69 22.73 -0.37
C PRO A 198 3.19 23.90 -1.21
N ALA A 199 2.08 24.51 -0.80
CA ALA A 199 1.48 25.66 -1.46
C ALA A 199 2.44 26.86 -1.41
N GLY A 200 3.28 27.02 -2.43
CA GLY A 200 4.25 28.13 -2.53
C GLY A 200 5.59 27.77 -3.16
N GLY A 201 5.92 26.49 -3.35
CA GLY A 201 7.14 26.07 -4.03
C GLY A 201 7.07 26.33 -5.54
N ARG A 202 7.57 27.48 -5.99
CA ARG A 202 7.86 27.68 -7.42
C ARG A 202 8.93 26.67 -7.86
N ARG A 203 8.64 25.99 -8.97
CA ARG A 203 9.57 25.05 -9.63
C ARG A 203 10.75 25.78 -10.24
#